data_AF-A0A965LME7-F1
#
_entry.id   AF-A0A965LME7-F1
#
_cell.length_a   1.000
_cell.length_b   1.000
_cell.length_c   1.000
_cell.angle_alpha   90.00
_cell.angle_beta   90.00
_cell.angle_gamma   90.00
#
_symmetry.space_group_name_H-M   'P 1'
#
loop_
_entity.id
_entity.type
_entity.pdbx_description
1 polymer ?
#
loop_
_entity_poly.entity_id
_entity_poly.type
_entity_poly.pdbx_seq_one_letter_code
_entity_poly.pdbx_strand_id
1 'polypeptide(L)'
;MIRLTPSQITVDAGAVGELPRRSISGIAVTYDETATVADGTKVRIMQGALPVDGRAPKLYGQHDSGQILGKLTERVDTPQGMMFTAKISATRLGDEYLTLANDGVIDSVSVGINPTKFSYDADGVMIVESADWSELSHHRCCSEYPTRSQKNRVK
;
A
#
# COMPACT_ATOMS: atom_id res chain seq x y z
N MET A 1 8.58 -7.49 -8.54
CA MET A 1 7.73 -6.46 -7.94
C MET A 1 8.21 -6.20 -6.53
N ILE A 2 8.54 -4.94 -6.26
CA ILE A 2 8.92 -4.47 -4.93
C ILE A 2 7.64 -4.14 -4.16
N ARG A 3 7.53 -4.63 -2.93
CA ARG A 3 6.40 -4.36 -2.03
C ARG A 3 6.86 -3.46 -0.90
N LEU A 4 6.32 -2.25 -0.87
CA LEU A 4 6.62 -1.27 0.17
C LEU A 4 5.75 -1.53 1.41
N THR A 5 6.32 -1.27 2.58
CA THR A 5 5.70 -1.49 3.89
C THR A 5 4.44 -0.65 4.11
N PRO A 6 3.59 -1.05 5.08
CA PRO A 6 2.25 -0.51 5.21
C PRO A 6 2.25 0.98 5.57
N SER A 7 1.51 1.78 4.80
CA SER A 7 1.23 3.19 5.13
C SER A 7 -0.17 3.32 5.73
N GLN A 8 -0.35 4.24 6.70
CA GLN A 8 -1.65 4.47 7.34
C GLN A 8 -2.68 4.97 6.33
N ILE A 9 -3.88 4.40 6.37
CA ILE A 9 -5.02 4.83 5.52
C ILE A 9 -6.08 5.55 6.34
N THR A 10 -6.78 6.47 5.69
CA THR A 10 -7.98 7.13 6.19
C THR A 10 -9.18 6.68 5.36
N VAL A 11 -10.26 6.26 6.02
CA VAL A 11 -11.54 5.94 5.37
C VAL A 11 -12.38 7.21 5.30
N ASP A 12 -12.76 7.64 4.10
CA ASP A 12 -13.71 8.74 3.91
C ASP A 12 -15.13 8.17 3.98
N ALA A 13 -15.65 7.98 5.21
CA ALA A 13 -17.03 7.61 5.42
C ALA A 13 -17.90 8.86 5.21
N GLY A 14 -18.56 8.95 4.05
CA GLY A 14 -19.45 10.09 3.73
C GLY A 14 -20.44 10.43 4.86
N ALA A 15 -20.82 11.71 4.95
CA ALA A 15 -21.73 12.20 5.97
C ALA A 15 -23.09 11.47 5.97
N VAL A 16 -23.71 11.36 7.14
CA VAL A 16 -25.03 10.73 7.32
C VAL A 16 -26.06 11.40 6.39
N GLY A 17 -26.58 10.65 5.41
CA GLY A 17 -27.58 11.11 4.45
C GLY A 17 -27.06 11.30 3.01
N GLU A 18 -25.75 11.25 2.78
CA GLU A 18 -25.18 11.05 1.43
C GLU A 18 -24.98 9.56 1.16
N LEU A 19 -24.93 9.15 -0.11
CA LEU A 19 -24.42 7.81 -0.46
C LEU A 19 -23.04 7.65 0.20
N PRO A 20 -22.76 6.54 0.93
CA PRO A 20 -21.47 6.37 1.58
C PRO A 20 -20.36 6.60 0.56
N ARG A 21 -19.46 7.55 0.81
CA ARG A 21 -18.21 7.61 0.05
C ARG A 21 -17.47 6.32 0.36
N ARG A 22 -17.43 5.42 -0.60
CA ARG A 22 -16.75 4.12 -0.48
C ARG A 22 -15.32 4.32 -0.92
N SER A 23 -14.59 5.17 -0.22
CA SER A 23 -13.23 5.54 -0.58
C SER A 23 -12.29 5.50 0.60
N ILE A 24 -11.07 5.08 0.31
CA ILE A 24 -9.93 5.19 1.21
C ILE A 24 -8.91 6.12 0.57
N SER A 25 -8.22 6.88 1.40
CA SER A 25 -7.13 7.74 0.98
C SER A 25 -5.95 7.60 1.93
N GLY A 26 -4.76 7.96 1.47
CA GLY A 26 -3.57 7.93 2.29
C GLY A 26 -2.31 8.23 1.49
N ILE A 27 -1.18 8.14 2.16
CA ILE A 27 0.13 8.14 1.51
C ILE A 27 0.38 6.69 1.08
N ALA A 28 0.66 6.47 -0.21
CA ALA A 28 1.03 5.17 -0.73
C ALA A 28 2.51 4.88 -0.44
N VAL A 29 3.36 5.88 -0.67
CA VAL A 29 4.82 5.79 -0.59
C VAL A 29 5.37 7.14 -0.14
N THR A 30 6.28 7.16 0.83
CA THR A 30 7.07 8.35 1.17
C THR A 30 8.28 8.49 0.26
N TYR A 31 8.63 9.73 -0.10
CA TYR A 31 9.80 10.01 -0.93
C TYR A 31 11.05 10.27 -0.09
N ASP A 32 12.22 10.02 -0.69
CA ASP A 32 13.56 10.24 -0.12
C ASP A 32 13.87 9.49 1.18
N GLU A 33 12.96 8.63 1.63
CA GLU A 33 13.13 7.77 2.78
C GLU A 33 13.58 6.37 2.36
N THR A 34 14.52 5.78 3.10
CA THR A 34 14.92 4.39 2.87
C THR A 34 13.96 3.44 3.58
N ALA A 35 13.12 2.75 2.80
CA ALA A 35 12.29 1.66 3.28
C ALA A 35 13.02 0.33 3.13
N THR A 36 12.82 -0.59 4.09
CA THR A 36 13.25 -1.98 3.93
C THR A 36 12.05 -2.79 3.49
N VAL A 37 12.15 -3.40 2.32
CA VAL A 37 11.06 -4.21 1.76
C VAL A 37 11.11 -5.64 2.30
N ALA A 38 10.04 -6.41 2.09
CA ALA A 38 9.86 -7.72 2.73
C ALA A 38 10.98 -8.74 2.43
N ASP A 39 11.72 -8.57 1.32
CA ASP A 39 12.85 -9.42 0.95
C ASP A 39 14.20 -8.98 1.57
N GLY A 40 14.21 -7.92 2.38
CA GLY A 40 15.39 -7.35 3.02
C GLY A 40 16.12 -6.28 2.20
N THR A 41 15.68 -6.01 0.97
CA THR A 41 16.26 -4.95 0.13
C THR A 41 15.94 -3.58 0.70
N LYS A 42 16.94 -2.70 0.75
CA LYS A 42 16.74 -1.29 1.07
C LYS A 42 16.41 -0.53 -0.21
N VAL A 43 15.30 0.18 -0.19
CA VAL A 43 14.78 0.91 -1.35
C VAL A 43 14.47 2.34 -0.95
N ARG A 44 14.85 3.30 -1.79
CA ARG A 44 14.50 4.72 -1.68
C ARG A 44 13.77 5.13 -2.95
N ILE A 45 12.60 5.72 -2.80
CA ILE A 45 11.78 6.17 -3.93
C ILE A 45 11.96 7.67 -4.11
N MET A 46 12.35 8.09 -5.30
CA MET A 46 12.48 9.52 -5.63
C MET A 46 11.10 10.13 -5.92
N GLN A 47 10.95 11.42 -5.66
CA GLN A 47 9.80 12.17 -6.15
C GLN A 47 9.68 12.05 -7.68
N GLY A 48 8.47 11.93 -8.22
CA GLY A 48 8.24 11.73 -9.64
C GLY A 48 8.47 10.29 -10.13
N ALA A 49 8.91 9.36 -9.27
CA ALA A 49 9.18 7.99 -9.68
C ALA A 49 7.91 7.18 -9.99
N LEU A 50 6.74 7.59 -9.48
CA LEU A 50 5.49 6.87 -9.67
C LEU A 50 4.54 7.64 -10.60
N PRO A 51 3.85 6.95 -11.54
CA PRO A 51 2.95 7.60 -12.47
C PRO A 51 1.68 8.07 -11.77
N VAL A 52 1.33 9.34 -11.98
CA VAL A 52 0.05 9.93 -11.55
C VAL A 52 -1.09 9.62 -12.54
N ASP A 53 -0.76 9.25 -13.77
CA ASP A 53 -1.68 8.98 -14.87
C ASP A 53 -1.53 7.54 -15.44
N GLY A 54 -2.22 7.25 -16.54
CA GLY A 54 -2.26 5.90 -17.13
C GLY A 54 -3.22 4.94 -16.43
N ARG A 55 -2.93 3.62 -16.54
CA ARG A 55 -3.82 2.57 -16.02
C ARG A 55 -3.87 2.63 -14.50
N ALA A 56 -5.06 2.90 -13.96
CA ALA A 56 -5.28 2.91 -12.53
C ALA A 56 -4.95 1.54 -11.88
N PRO A 57 -4.09 1.50 -10.85
CA PRO A 57 -3.85 0.28 -10.08
C PRO A 57 -5.15 -0.25 -9.47
N LYS A 58 -5.25 -1.58 -9.38
CA LYS A 58 -6.36 -2.23 -8.68
C LYS A 58 -6.06 -2.28 -7.17
N LEU A 59 -7.12 -2.21 -6.37
CA LEU A 59 -7.07 -2.46 -4.94
C LEU A 59 -7.41 -3.94 -4.70
N TYR A 60 -6.46 -4.68 -4.12
CA TYR A 60 -6.62 -6.08 -3.74
C TYR A 60 -6.64 -6.27 -2.22
N GLY A 61 -7.28 -7.34 -1.76
CA GLY A 61 -7.11 -7.84 -0.40
C GLY A 61 -5.94 -8.81 -0.32
N GLN A 62 -5.07 -8.65 0.69
CA GLN A 62 -4.02 -9.62 1.04
C GLN A 62 -3.05 -9.98 -0.12
N HIS A 63 -2.82 -9.07 -1.07
CA HIS A 63 -2.08 -9.33 -2.31
C HIS A 63 -2.65 -10.47 -3.18
N ASP A 64 -3.93 -10.80 -3.02
CA ASP A 64 -4.60 -11.83 -3.79
C ASP A 64 -5.40 -11.19 -4.93
N SER A 65 -5.01 -11.50 -6.16
CA SER A 65 -5.69 -11.02 -7.37
C SER A 65 -7.14 -11.52 -7.51
N GLY A 66 -7.52 -12.57 -6.77
CA GLY A 66 -8.90 -13.03 -6.65
C GLY A 66 -9.75 -12.17 -5.71
N GLN A 67 -9.13 -11.39 -4.83
CA GLN A 67 -9.79 -10.53 -3.85
C GLN A 67 -9.80 -9.07 -4.32
N ILE A 68 -10.48 -8.81 -5.44
CA ILE A 68 -10.58 -7.46 -6.01
C ILE A 68 -11.58 -6.63 -5.22
N LEU A 69 -11.07 -5.60 -4.53
CA LEU A 69 -11.88 -4.69 -3.71
C LEU A 69 -12.29 -3.45 -4.50
N GLY A 70 -11.46 -2.99 -5.42
CA GLY A 70 -11.68 -1.72 -6.09
C GLY A 70 -10.55 -1.29 -7.00
N LYS A 71 -10.45 0.02 -7.22
CA LYS A 71 -9.39 0.63 -8.02
C LYS A 71 -9.07 2.02 -7.52
N LEU A 72 -7.84 2.47 -7.80
CA LEU A 72 -7.46 3.85 -7.57
C LEU A 72 -8.26 4.78 -8.49
N THR A 73 -8.66 5.91 -7.94
CA THR A 73 -9.36 6.99 -8.65
C THR A 73 -8.50 8.24 -8.77
N GLU A 74 -7.57 8.43 -7.84
CA GLU A 74 -6.68 9.58 -7.82
C GLU A 74 -5.29 9.19 -7.32
N ARG A 75 -4.28 9.83 -7.88
CA ARG A 75 -2.87 9.73 -7.50
C ARG A 75 -2.28 11.13 -7.58
N VAL A 76 -1.74 11.62 -6.48
CA VAL A 76 -1.18 12.96 -6.40
C VAL A 76 0.26 12.84 -5.94
N ASP A 77 1.19 13.25 -6.79
CA ASP A 77 2.59 13.42 -6.40
C ASP A 77 2.69 14.66 -5.51
N THR A 78 3.13 14.46 -4.27
CA THR A 78 3.41 15.53 -3.32
C THR A 78 4.87 15.46 -2.89
N PRO A 79 5.48 16.57 -2.43
CA PRO A 79 6.86 16.54 -1.93
C PRO A 79 7.11 15.51 -0.82
N GLN A 80 6.08 15.17 -0.03
CA GLN A 80 6.17 14.20 1.06
C GLN A 80 6.06 12.74 0.59
N GLY A 81 5.43 12.51 -0.57
CA GLY A 81 5.11 11.17 -1.03
C GLY A 81 4.00 11.13 -2.08
N MET A 82 3.73 9.92 -2.59
CA MET A 82 2.61 9.67 -3.49
C MET A 82 1.33 9.50 -2.66
N MET A 83 0.41 10.45 -2.75
CA MET A 83 -0.94 10.31 -2.19
C MET A 83 -1.84 9.53 -3.15
N PHE A 84 -2.78 8.76 -2.60
CA PHE A 84 -3.76 8.03 -3.38
C PHE A 84 -5.17 8.19 -2.81
N THR A 85 -6.15 8.07 -3.71
CA THR A 85 -7.54 7.78 -3.35
C THR A 85 -7.98 6.55 -4.13
N ALA A 86 -8.59 5.58 -3.43
CA ALA A 86 -9.15 4.39 -4.05
C ALA A 86 -10.64 4.27 -3.77
N LYS A 87 -11.40 3.93 -4.81
CA LYS A 87 -12.82 3.60 -4.71
C LYS A 87 -12.98 2.10 -4.49
N ILE A 88 -13.75 1.76 -3.46
CA ILE A 88 -14.14 0.41 -3.10
C ILE A 88 -15.47 0.08 -3.77
N SER A 89 -15.51 -1.07 -4.44
CA SER A 89 -16.68 -1.55 -5.16
C SER A 89 -17.79 -1.93 -4.19
N ALA A 90 -19.06 -1.77 -4.61
CA ALA A 90 -20.23 -2.20 -3.85
C ALA A 90 -20.45 -3.72 -4.01
N THR A 91 -19.49 -4.50 -3.51
CA THR A 91 -19.54 -5.96 -3.45
C THR A 91 -19.51 -6.38 -1.99
N ARG A 92 -19.95 -7.61 -1.70
CA ARG A 92 -19.88 -8.17 -0.34
C ARG A 92 -18.46 -8.09 0.25
N LEU A 93 -17.44 -8.41 -0.56
CA LEU A 93 -16.05 -8.31 -0.12
C LEU A 93 -15.63 -6.85 0.17
N GLY A 94 -16.10 -5.89 -0.63
CA GLY A 94 -15.86 -4.47 -0.38
C GLY A 94 -16.58 -3.95 0.88
N ASP A 95 -17.78 -4.47 1.19
CA ASP A 95 -18.51 -4.15 2.42
C ASP A 95 -17.79 -4.66 3.66
N GLU A 96 -17.33 -5.92 3.61
CA GLU A 96 -16.51 -6.53 4.67
C GLU A 96 -15.22 -5.74 4.89
N TYR A 97 -14.54 -5.36 3.80
CA TYR A 97 -13.34 -4.53 3.87
C TYR A 97 -13.58 -3.17 4.52
N LEU A 98 -14.63 -2.45 4.11
CA LEU A 98 -14.98 -1.14 4.70
C LEU A 98 -15.31 -1.26 6.18
N THR A 99 -16.01 -2.32 6.57
CA THR A 99 -16.34 -2.57 7.98
C THR A 99 -15.07 -2.74 8.80
N LEU A 100 -14.17 -3.63 8.34
CA LEU A 100 -12.89 -3.88 9.02
C LEU A 100 -11.96 -2.66 9.01
N ALA A 101 -11.99 -1.83 7.97
CA ALA A 101 -11.22 -0.61 7.91
C ALA A 101 -11.75 0.46 8.88
N ASN A 102 -13.07 0.62 8.97
CA ASN A 102 -13.71 1.51 9.93
C ASN A 102 -13.47 1.07 11.39
N ASP A 103 -13.41 -0.24 11.63
CA ASP A 103 -13.08 -0.82 12.94
C ASP A 103 -11.58 -0.70 13.28
N GLY A 104 -10.75 -0.19 12.37
CA GLY A 104 -9.30 -0.07 12.54
C GLY A 104 -8.55 -1.40 12.44
N VAL A 105 -9.22 -2.50 12.09
CA VAL A 105 -8.58 -3.82 11.89
C VAL A 105 -7.75 -3.83 10.61
N ILE A 106 -8.19 -3.08 9.60
CA ILE A 106 -7.42 -2.80 8.39
C ILE A 106 -7.09 -1.32 8.37
N ASP A 107 -5.90 -0.99 8.84
CA ASP A 107 -5.40 0.39 8.97
C ASP A 107 -4.31 0.75 7.97
N SER A 108 -3.92 -0.19 7.09
CA SER A 108 -2.73 -0.03 6.29
C SER A 108 -2.72 -0.77 4.95
N VAL A 109 -1.94 -0.22 4.02
CA VAL A 109 -1.82 -0.70 2.64
C VAL A 109 -0.38 -0.84 2.20
N SER A 110 -0.10 -1.87 1.41
CA SER A 110 1.15 -2.11 0.72
C SER A 110 1.03 -1.75 -0.76
N VAL A 111 2.12 -1.23 -1.31
CA VAL A 111 2.22 -0.80 -2.70
C VAL A 111 3.13 -1.75 -3.46
N GLY A 112 2.63 -2.30 -4.57
CA GLY A 112 3.41 -3.11 -5.48
C GLY A 112 3.88 -2.31 -6.69
N ILE A 113 5.18 -2.08 -6.77
CA ILE A 113 5.83 -1.32 -7.84
C ILE A 113 6.84 -2.18 -8.60
N ASN A 114 7.05 -1.88 -9.88
CA ASN A 114 8.09 -2.47 -10.70
C ASN A 114 9.03 -1.36 -11.16
N PRO A 115 10.24 -1.23 -10.57
CA PRO A 115 11.22 -0.24 -11.02
C PRO A 115 11.57 -0.43 -12.50
N THR A 116 11.46 0.65 -13.27
CA THR A 116 11.86 0.70 -14.68
C THR A 116 13.18 1.45 -14.85
N LYS A 117 13.49 2.38 -13.94
CA LYS A 117 14.76 3.09 -13.86
C LYS A 117 15.20 3.18 -12.40
N PHE A 118 16.36 2.60 -12.09
CA PHE A 118 16.93 2.60 -10.74
C PHE A 118 18.45 2.58 -10.77
N SER A 119 19.06 3.04 -9.67
CA SER A 119 20.49 2.98 -9.40
C SER A 119 20.72 2.46 -7.96
N TYR A 120 21.98 2.24 -7.59
CA TYR A 120 22.34 1.89 -6.21
C TYR A 120 23.31 2.93 -5.65
N ASP A 121 23.14 3.31 -4.39
CA ASP A 121 24.11 4.13 -3.68
C ASP A 121 25.28 3.29 -3.13
N ALA A 122 26.26 3.97 -2.51
CA ALA A 122 27.43 3.34 -1.91
C ALA A 122 27.08 2.40 -0.74
N ASP A 123 25.91 2.57 -0.12
CA ASP A 123 25.41 1.76 0.98
C ASP A 123 24.55 0.58 0.49
N GLY A 124 24.44 0.40 -0.82
CA GLY A 124 23.67 -0.67 -1.47
C GLY A 124 22.16 -0.44 -1.44
N VAL A 125 21.69 0.79 -1.18
CA VAL A 125 20.27 1.16 -1.27
C VAL A 125 19.89 1.35 -2.72
N MET A 126 18.81 0.69 -3.14
CA MET A 126 18.23 0.89 -4.47
C MET A 126 17.50 2.23 -4.52
N ILE A 127 17.96 3.15 -5.35
CA ILE A 127 17.31 4.42 -5.64
C ILE A 127 16.43 4.24 -6.86
N VAL A 128 15.11 4.34 -6.69
CA VAL A 128 14.14 4.21 -7.77
C VAL A 128 13.80 5.60 -8.32
N GLU A 129 14.17 5.84 -9.58
CA GLU A 129 13.90 7.09 -10.30
C GLU A 129 12.62 7.00 -11.13
N SER A 130 12.22 5.80 -11.54
CA SER A 130 10.96 5.54 -12.24
C SER A 130 10.49 4.11 -12.01
N ALA A 131 9.19 3.90 -11.83
CA ALA A 131 8.59 2.60 -11.62
C ALA A 131 7.14 2.55 -12.13
N ASP A 132 6.73 1.38 -12.61
CA ASP A 132 5.34 1.09 -12.89
C ASP A 132 4.59 0.73 -11.60
N TRP A 133 3.47 1.40 -11.34
CA TRP A 133 2.59 1.03 -10.23
C TRP A 133 1.59 -0.03 -10.66
N SER A 134 1.78 -1.25 -10.16
CA SER A 134 0.99 -2.41 -10.57
C SER A 134 -0.20 -2.69 -9.65
N GLU A 135 -0.01 -2.56 -8.33
CA GLU A 135 -1.05 -2.87 -7.36
C GLU A 135 -1.02 -1.99 -6.11
N LEU A 136 -2.20 -1.83 -5.51
CA LEU A 136 -2.37 -1.44 -4.13
C LEU A 136 -3.06 -2.60 -3.42
N SER A 137 -2.55 -3.01 -2.28
CA SER A 137 -3.11 -4.15 -1.55
C SER A 137 -3.22 -3.80 -0.08
N HIS A 138 -4.37 -4.06 0.55
CA HIS A 138 -4.39 -4.04 2.00
C HIS A 138 -3.71 -5.32 2.53
N HIS A 139 -3.03 -5.19 3.66
CA HIS A 139 -2.69 -6.34 4.49
C HIS A 139 -3.48 -6.23 5.80
N ARG A 140 -3.86 -7.34 6.43
CA ARG A 140 -4.25 -7.31 7.83
C ARG A 140 -3.00 -6.87 8.59
N CYS A 141 -3.03 -5.66 9.14
CA CYS A 141 -2.05 -5.28 10.14
C CYS A 141 -2.15 -6.31 11.28
N CYS A 142 -1.01 -6.68 11.83
CA CYS A 142 -0.80 -7.85 12.69
C CYS A 142 -0.75 -9.21 11.96
N SER A 143 0.38 -9.47 11.29
CA SER A 143 1.10 -10.75 11.50
C SER A 143 1.82 -10.72 12.86
N GLU A 144 1.15 -10.31 13.93
CA GLU A 144 1.64 -10.47 15.30
C GLU A 144 1.08 -11.75 15.90
N TYR A 145 1.47 -12.86 15.30
CA TYR A 145 1.88 -13.99 16.11
C TYR A 145 3.25 -14.39 15.59
N PRO A 146 4.37 -14.07 16.28
CA PRO A 146 5.60 -14.79 16.01
C PRO A 146 5.25 -16.27 16.13
N THR A 147 5.50 -17.04 15.06
CA THR A 147 5.39 -18.49 15.12
C THR A 147 6.22 -18.94 16.32
N ARG A 148 5.58 -19.64 17.24
CA ARG A 148 6.21 -20.18 18.46
C ARG A 148 7.19 -21.28 18.05
N SER A 149 8.31 -20.91 17.45
CA SER A 149 9.40 -21.79 17.06
C SER A 149 10.72 -21.06 17.30
N GLN A 150 11.05 -20.88 18.59
CA GLN A 150 12.40 -20.80 19.14
C GLN A 150 12.35 -20.52 20.65
N LYS A 151 11.87 -21.51 21.41
CA LYS A 151 12.27 -21.69 22.82
C LYS A 151 12.59 -23.17 23.05
N ASN A 152 13.61 -23.64 22.33
CA ASN A 152 14.45 -24.74 22.78
C ASN A 152 15.89 -24.22 22.83
N ARG A 153 16.22 -23.53 23.91
CA ARG A 153 17.60 -23.42 24.38
C ARG A 153 17.62 -23.01 25.85
N VAL A 154 18.34 -23.80 26.65
CA VAL A 154 18.82 -23.56 28.02
C VAL A 154 17.75 -23.84 29.11
N LYS A 155 17.85 -24.84 30.01
CA LYS A 155 18.95 -25.71 30.48
C LYS A 155 18.49 -27.16 30.57
#